data_AF-A0A2C0EVL0-F1
#
_entry.id   AF-A0A2C0EVL0-F1
#
_cell.length_a   1.000
_cell.length_b   1.000
_cell.length_c   1.000
_cell.angle_alpha   90.00
_cell.angle_beta   90.00
_cell.angle_gamma   90.00
#
_symmetry.space_group_name_H-M   'P 1'
#
loop_
_entity.id
_entity.type
_entity.pdbx_description
1 polymer ?
#
loop_
_entity_poly.entity_id
_entity_poly.type
_entity_poly.pdbx_seq_one_letter_code
_entity_poly.pdbx_strand_id
1 'polypeptide(L)' 'MNEKLIEKMITKSFRQYQCNPVSKEDQEMLIKHIQMLIHSNIKIDLYEAVEDVVYDYVTGK' A
#
# COMPACT_ATOMS: atom_id res chain seq x y z
N MET A 1 9.88 9.90 -1.39
CA MET A 1 8.50 9.62 -0.93
C MET A 1 8.50 9.53 0.60
N ASN A 2 7.46 10.00 1.30
CA ASN A 2 7.45 9.98 2.77
C ASN A 2 6.81 8.67 3.29
N GLU A 3 7.60 7.76 3.87
CA GLU A 3 7.13 6.43 4.31
C GLU A 3 5.94 6.49 5.27
N LYS A 4 5.94 7.46 6.20
CA LYS A 4 4.83 7.69 7.15
C LYS A 4 3.51 8.04 6.45
N LEU A 5 3.56 8.64 5.26
CA LEU A 5 2.35 8.93 4.47
C LEU A 5 1.80 7.64 3.88
N ILE A 6 2.66 6.82 3.28
CA ILE A 6 2.30 5.52 2.68
C ILE A 6 1.70 4.61 3.76
N GLU A 7 2.34 4.50 4.92
CA GLU A 7 1.84 3.76 6.08
C GLU A 7 0.41 4.18 6.49
N LYS A 8 0.15 5.49 6.58
CA LYS A 8 -1.18 6.01 6.91
C LYS A 8 -2.20 5.66 5.83
N MET A 9 -1.82 5.71 4.56
CA MET A 9 -2.71 5.40 3.44
C MET A 9 -3.03 3.91 3.37
N ILE A 10 -2.03 3.04 3.53
CA ILE A 10 -2.21 1.58 3.66
C ILE A 10 -3.19 1.30 4.79
N THR A 11 -2.94 1.81 5.99
CA THR A 11 -3.79 1.57 7.17
C THR A 11 -5.23 2.05 6.94
N LYS A 12 -5.41 3.19 6.26
CA LYS A 12 -6.74 3.71 5.90
C LYS A 12 -7.44 2.79 4.89
N SER A 13 -6.71 2.31 3.89
CA SER A 13 -7.25 1.44 2.83
C SER A 13 -7.63 0.07 3.38
N PHE A 14 -6.80 -0.57 4.22
CA PHE A 14 -7.15 -1.81 4.92
C PHE A 14 -8.43 -1.70 5.77
N ARG A 15 -8.63 -0.55 6.45
CA ARG A 15 -9.86 -0.29 7.19
C ARG A 15 -11.10 -0.19 6.29
N GLN A 16 -10.97 0.30 5.06
CA GLN A 16 -12.08 0.33 4.10
C GLN A 16 -12.53 -1.08 3.71
N TYR A 17 -11.58 -2.00 3.60
CA TYR A 17 -11.85 -3.42 3.33
C TYR A 17 -12.27 -4.22 4.57
N GLN A 18 -12.44 -3.58 5.74
CA GLN A 18 -12.72 -4.24 7.03
C GLN A 18 -11.69 -5.34 7.38
N CYS A 19 -10.48 -5.24 6.83
CA CYS A 19 -9.39 -6.16 7.13
C CYS A 19 -8.67 -5.73 8.41
N ASN A 20 -8.13 -6.72 9.11
CA ASN A 20 -7.31 -6.48 10.29
C ASN A 20 -5.99 -5.77 9.90
N PRO A 21 -5.41 -4.98 10.82
CA PRO A 21 -4.12 -4.35 10.57
C PRO A 21 -3.07 -5.40 10.22
N VAL A 22 -2.30 -5.11 9.17
CA VAL A 22 -1.17 -5.89 8.70
C VAL A 22 -0.08 -5.96 9.76
N SER A 23 0.67 -7.06 9.80
CA SER A 23 1.87 -7.19 10.64
C SER A 23 2.89 -6.12 10.25
N LYS A 24 3.82 -5.77 11.15
CA LYS A 24 4.88 -4.80 10.83
C LYS A 24 5.71 -5.22 9.61
N GLU A 25 6.02 -6.51 9.51
CA GLU A 25 6.77 -7.08 8.38
C GLU A 25 6.00 -6.93 7.06
N ASP A 26 4.71 -7.27 7.05
CA ASP A 26 3.84 -7.09 5.88
C ASP A 26 3.75 -5.62 5.48
N GLN A 27 3.61 -4.74 6.47
CA GLN A 27 3.52 -3.31 6.26
C GLN A 27 4.81 -2.73 5.64
N GLU A 28 5.98 -3.14 6.11
CA GLU A 28 7.27 -2.75 5.51
C GLU A 28 7.43 -3.28 4.08
N MET A 29 6.95 -4.51 3.81
CA MET A 29 6.95 -5.09 2.48
C MET A 29 6.05 -4.31 1.52
N LEU A 30 4.82 -3.97 1.94
CA LEU A 30 3.87 -3.18 1.16
C LEU A 30 4.40 -1.77 0.87
N ILE A 31 5.02 -1.11 1.86
CA ILE A 31 5.63 0.21 1.68
C ILE A 31 6.72 0.16 0.61
N LYS A 32 7.62 -0.82 0.67
CA LYS A 32 8.68 -1.00 -0.34
C LYS A 32 8.10 -1.27 -1.72
N HIS A 33 7.07 -2.11 -1.80
CA HIS A 33 6.41 -2.44 -3.07
C HIS A 33 5.78 -1.19 -3.72
N ILE A 34 5.04 -0.39 -2.95
CA ILE A 34 4.42 0.86 -3.41
C ILE A 34 5.49 1.88 -3.83
N GLN A 35 6.58 1.99 -3.08
CA GLN A 35 7.70 2.87 -3.44
C GLN A 35 8.36 2.46 -4.77
N MET A 36 8.51 1.15 -5.01
CA MET A 36 9.04 0.62 -6.26
C MET A 36 8.10 0.87 -7.44
N LEU A 37 6.78 0.67 -7.27
CA LEU A 37 5.77 0.95 -8.29
C LEU A 37 5.80 2.40 -8.73
N ILE A 38 5.83 3.33 -7.78
CA ILE A 38 5.80 4.77 -8.05
C ILE A 38 7.12 5.24 -8.68
N HIS A 39 8.26 4.66 -8.26
CA HIS A 39 9.54 4.96 -8.93
C HIS A 39 9.61 4.38 -10.35
N SER A 40 9.04 3.19 -10.57
CA SER A 40 9.08 2.52 -11.87
C SER A 40 8.05 3.10 -12.86
N ASN A 41 6.98 3.70 -12.34
CA ASN A 41 5.85 4.14 -13.14
C ASN A 41 5.50 5.61 -12.83
N ILE A 42 6.11 6.53 -13.59
CA ILE A 42 5.99 7.99 -13.42
C ILE A 42 4.52 8.49 -13.53
N LYS A 43 3.61 7.66 -14.06
CA LYS A 43 2.20 8.03 -14.29
C LYS A 43 1.23 7.60 -13.18
N ILE A 44 1.64 6.72 -12.27
CA ILE A 44 0.75 6.23 -11.21
C ILE A 44 0.82 7.16 -10.00
N ASP A 45 -0.35 7.60 -9.53
CA ASP A 45 -0.46 8.36 -8.29
C ASP A 45 -0.24 7.47 -7.06
N LEU A 46 0.23 8.06 -5.95
CA LEU A 46 0.40 7.33 -4.69
C LEU A 46 -0.90 6.70 -4.21
N TYR A 47 -2.03 7.39 -4.37
CA TYR A 47 -3.32 6.89 -3.94
C TYR A 47 -3.73 5.64 -4.71
N GLU A 48 -3.62 5.67 -6.05
CA GLU A 48 -3.91 4.52 -6.91
C GLU A 48 -2.97 3.35 -6.60
N ALA A 49 -1.66 3.61 -6.46
CA ALA A 49 -0.69 2.56 -6.11
C ALA A 49 -1.02 1.87 -4.78
N VAL A 50 -1.45 2.63 -3.77
CA VAL A 50 -1.83 2.07 -2.46
C VAL A 50 -3.09 1.23 -2.60
N GLU A 51 -4.12 1.70 -3.31
CA GLU A 51 -5.37 0.97 -3.46
C GLU A 51 -5.18 -0.34 -4.24
N ASP A 52 -4.44 -0.32 -5.35
CA ASP A 52 -4.14 -1.54 -6.14
C ASP A 52 -3.36 -2.56 -5.29
N VAL A 53 -2.29 -2.13 -4.63
CA VAL A 53 -1.45 -3.04 -3.82
C VAL A 53 -2.22 -3.62 -2.64
N VAL A 54 -3.03 -2.81 -1.95
CA VAL A 54 -3.84 -3.29 -0.83
C VAL A 54 -4.94 -4.23 -1.32
N TYR A 55 -5.57 -3.92 -2.45
CA TYR A 55 -6.56 -4.79 -3.06
C TYR A 55 -5.99 -6.14 -3.47
N ASP A 56 -4.85 -6.17 -4.16
CA ASP A 56 -4.17 -7.41 -4.55
C ASP A 56 -3.76 -8.22 -3.31
N TYR A 57 -3.23 -7.57 -2.28
CA TYR A 57 -2.87 -8.22 -1.02
C TYR A 57 -4.09 -8.85 -0.32
N VAL A 58 -5.21 -8.13 -0.23
CA VAL A 58 -6.44 -8.61 0.43
C VAL A 58 -7.10 -9.72 -0.38
N THR A 59 -7.06 -9.64 -1.72
CA THR A 59 -7.66 -10.62 -2.60
C THR A 59 -6.76 -11.81 -2.92
N GLY A 60 -5.46 -11.74 -2.57
CA GLY A 60 -4.48 -12.79 -2.81
C GLY A 60 -4.15 -13.01 -4.29
N LYS A 61 -4.21 -11.94 -5.09
CA LYS A 61 -3.89 -11.96 -6.53
C LYS A 61 -2.40 -11.80 -6.82
#